data_AF-A0A2A3MU09-F1
#
_entry.id   AF-A0A2A3MU09-F1
#
_cell.length_a   1.000
_cell.length_b   1.000
_cell.length_c   1.000
_cell.angle_alpha   90.00
_cell.angle_beta   90.00
_cell.angle_gamma   90.00
#
_symmetry.space_group_name_H-M   'P 1'
#
loop_
_entity.id
_entity.type
_entity.pdbx_description
1 polymer ?
#
loop_
_entity_poly.entity_id
_entity_poly.type
_entity_poly.pdbx_seq_one_letter_code
_entity_poly.pdbx_strand_id
1 'polypeptide(L)'
;MREEILVENPHGNDLEFEGELLIDESHFDVGFVKVWRTLGGRYVLRQTRSSRPGFRDIDRVEKFDTAQKLSEALGHSRGAKEISRKLGLSRTDRID
;
A
#
# COMPACT_ATOMS: atom_id res chain seq x y z
N MET A 1 10.36 -14.42 1.41
CA MET A 1 9.98 -15.69 0.72
C MET A 1 9.13 -15.27 -0.48
N ARG A 2 9.31 -15.90 -1.65
CA ARG A 2 8.62 -15.46 -2.89
C ARG A 2 7.41 -16.35 -3.13
N GLU A 3 6.29 -15.74 -3.49
CA GLU A 3 5.01 -16.42 -3.64
C GLU A 3 4.24 -15.85 -4.84
N GLU A 4 3.41 -16.69 -5.46
CA GLU A 4 2.36 -16.25 -6.39
C GLU A 4 1.26 -15.56 -5.57
N ILE A 5 0.98 -14.30 -5.90
CA ILE A 5 0.06 -13.45 -5.16
C ILE A 5 -1.10 -13.11 -6.08
N LEU A 6 -2.31 -13.41 -5.61
CA LEU A 6 -3.57 -12.96 -6.20
C LEU A 6 -4.15 -11.84 -5.33
N VAL A 7 -4.38 -10.67 -5.92
CA VAL A 7 -5.00 -9.52 -5.27
C VAL A 7 -6.33 -9.21 -5.93
N GLU A 8 -7.41 -9.41 -5.17
CA GLU A 8 -8.76 -9.08 -5.61
C GLU A 8 -8.92 -7.57 -5.82
N ASN A 9 -9.36 -7.19 -7.03
CA ASN A 9 -9.58 -5.80 -7.39
C ASN A 9 -11.08 -5.48 -7.43
N PRO A 10 -11.61 -4.68 -6.49
CA PRO A 10 -13.05 -4.39 -6.43
C PRO A 10 -13.58 -3.60 -7.65
N HIS A 11 -12.70 -3.03 -8.47
CA HIS A 11 -13.05 -2.14 -9.58
C HIS A 11 -12.52 -2.60 -10.93
N GLY A 12 -12.12 -3.87 -11.07
CA GLY A 12 -11.61 -4.39 -12.33
C GLY A 12 -11.18 -5.84 -12.22
N ASN A 13 -10.28 -6.25 -13.10
CA ASN A 13 -9.70 -7.59 -13.05
C ASN A 13 -8.73 -7.69 -11.86
N ASP A 14 -8.72 -8.89 -11.28
CA ASP A 14 -7.76 -9.25 -10.24
C ASP A 14 -6.33 -9.15 -10.76
N LEU A 15 -5.41 -8.88 -9.84
CA LEU A 15 -3.99 -8.82 -10.16
C LEU A 15 -3.31 -10.09 -9.68
N GLU A 16 -2.67 -10.79 -10.62
CA GLU A 16 -1.82 -11.94 -10.34
C GLU A 16 -0.36 -11.58 -10.65
N PHE A 17 0.53 -11.84 -9.71
CA PHE A 17 1.96 -11.59 -9.86
C PHE A 17 2.80 -12.36 -8.84
N GLU A 18 4.07 -12.59 -9.17
CA GLU A 18 5.06 -13.07 -8.20
C GLU A 18 5.71 -11.90 -7.46
N GLY A 19 5.87 -12.05 -6.15
CA GLY A 19 6.45 -11.00 -5.32
C GLY A 19 6.66 -11.36 -3.86
N GLU A 20 6.81 -10.31 -3.06
CA GLU A 20 6.98 -10.37 -1.61
C GLU A 20 6.06 -9.36 -0.93
N LEU A 21 5.35 -9.81 0.11
CA LEU A 21 4.57 -8.94 0.99
C LEU A 21 5.52 -8.11 1.86
N LEU A 22 5.40 -6.78 1.78
CA LEU A 22 6.20 -5.84 2.56
C LEU A 22 5.45 -5.30 3.77
N ILE A 23 4.15 -5.05 3.63
CA ILE A 23 3.30 -4.42 4.65
C ILE A 23 1.95 -5.14 4.68
N ASP A 24 1.44 -5.44 5.87
CA ASP A 24 0.08 -5.93 6.12
C ASP A 24 -0.40 -5.35 7.44
N GLU A 25 -1.03 -4.18 7.38
CA GLU A 25 -1.32 -3.37 8.57
C GLU A 25 -2.67 -2.68 8.51
N SER A 26 -3.23 -2.43 9.69
CA SER A 26 -4.46 -1.66 9.85
C SER A 26 -4.18 -0.42 10.69
N HIS A 27 -4.56 0.73 10.14
CA HIS A 27 -4.44 2.02 10.80
C HIS A 27 -5.78 2.75 10.72
N PHE A 28 -6.16 3.48 11.76
CA PHE A 28 -7.46 4.16 11.81
C PHE A 28 -7.66 5.17 10.67
N ASP A 29 -6.60 5.89 10.30
CA ASP A 29 -6.63 7.00 9.33
C ASP A 29 -6.49 6.55 7.87
N VAL A 30 -5.67 5.54 7.58
CA VAL A 30 -5.50 4.99 6.22
C VAL A 30 -6.29 3.71 5.97
N GLY A 31 -6.87 3.10 6.99
CA GLY A 31 -7.55 1.80 6.89
C GLY A 31 -6.58 0.63 6.86
N PHE A 32 -7.07 -0.47 6.32
CA PHE A 32 -6.30 -1.69 6.10
C PHE A 32 -5.50 -1.57 4.81
N VAL A 33 -4.19 -1.80 4.89
CA VAL A 33 -3.23 -1.64 3.80
C VAL A 33 -2.38 -2.90 3.69
N LYS A 34 -2.36 -3.47 2.50
CA LYS A 34 -1.34 -4.44 2.10
C LYS A 34 -0.48 -3.87 0.98
N VAL A 35 0.83 -4.04 1.11
CA VAL A 35 1.80 -3.63 0.09
C VAL A 35 2.67 -4.81 -0.27
N TRP A 36 2.77 -5.08 -1.58
CA TRP A 36 3.70 -6.06 -2.12
C TRP A 36 4.72 -5.41 -3.04
N ARG A 37 5.89 -6.02 -3.14
CA ARG A 37 6.89 -5.73 -4.18
C ARG A 37 6.91 -6.88 -5.17
N THR A 38 6.66 -6.58 -6.44
CA THR A 38 6.71 -7.56 -7.52
C THR A 38 8.16 -7.90 -7.89
N LEU A 39 8.38 -9.02 -8.57
CA LEU A 39 9.69 -9.35 -9.13
C LEU A 39 10.23 -8.30 -10.11
N GLY A 40 9.34 -7.61 -10.82
CA GLY A 40 9.70 -6.49 -11.71
C GLY A 40 10.09 -5.20 -10.98
N GLY A 41 10.16 -5.21 -9.64
CA GLY A 41 10.52 -4.07 -8.82
C GLY A 41 9.41 -3.04 -8.62
N ARG A 42 8.19 -3.31 -9.09
CA ARG A 42 7.01 -2.47 -8.88
C ARG A 42 6.37 -2.75 -7.53
N TYR A 43 5.53 -1.83 -7.08
CA TYR A 43 4.78 -1.94 -5.85
C TYR A 43 3.29 -2.08 -6.15
N VAL A 44 2.62 -2.97 -5.44
CA VAL A 44 1.17 -3.15 -5.50
C VAL A 44 0.59 -2.79 -4.14
N LEU A 45 -0.40 -1.89 -4.13
CA LEU A 45 -1.14 -1.47 -2.95
C LEU A 45 -2.55 -2.03 -3.02
N ARG A 46 -2.99 -2.72 -1.95
CA ARG A 46 -4.40 -2.93 -1.65
C ARG A 46 -4.77 -2.09 -0.44
N GLN A 47 -5.78 -1.24 -0.57
CA GLN A 47 -6.26 -0.42 0.53
C GLN A 47 -7.77 -0.53 0.67
N THR A 48 -8.21 -0.78 1.90
CA THR A 48 -9.62 -0.75 2.28
C THR A 48 -9.81 0.10 3.52
N ARG A 49 -10.66 1.12 3.46
CA ARG A 49 -11.06 1.92 4.61
C ARG A 49 -12.58 2.01 4.69
N SER A 50 -13.11 1.83 5.89
CA SER A 50 -14.53 1.91 6.18
C SER A 50 -14.75 2.82 7.37
N SER A 51 -15.56 3.85 7.20
CA SER A 51 -15.97 4.78 8.26
C SER A 51 -17.17 4.27 9.05
N ARG A 52 -17.94 3.34 8.50
CA ARG A 52 -19.15 2.76 9.10
C ARG A 52 -19.46 1.37 8.52
N PRO A 53 -20.10 0.47 9.29
CA PRO A 53 -20.45 -0.87 8.81
C PRO A 53 -21.19 -0.84 7.47
N GLY A 54 -20.75 -1.65 6.51
CA GLY A 54 -21.35 -1.77 5.18
C GLY A 54 -20.97 -0.65 4.19
N PHE A 55 -20.17 0.34 4.57
CA PHE A 55 -19.71 1.40 3.69
C PHE A 55 -18.19 1.42 3.58
N ARG A 56 -17.65 1.28 2.36
CA ARG A 56 -16.22 1.41 2.09
C ARG A 56 -15.96 2.80 1.52
N ASP A 57 -15.25 3.65 2.27
CA ASP A 57 -14.84 4.97 1.78
C ASP A 57 -13.71 4.83 0.75
N ILE A 58 -12.84 3.84 0.97
CA ILE A 58 -11.73 3.50 0.09
C ILE A 58 -11.77 2.00 -0.10
N ASP A 59 -11.74 1.57 -1.35
CA ASP A 59 -11.62 0.17 -1.71
C ASP A 59 -10.87 0.06 -3.03
N ARG A 60 -9.54 -0.03 -2.98
CA ARG A 60 -8.73 0.11 -4.21
C ARG A 60 -7.55 -0.84 -4.27
N VAL A 61 -7.14 -1.10 -5.50
CA VAL A 61 -5.88 -1.74 -5.87
C VAL A 61 -5.14 -0.82 -6.84
N GLU A 62 -3.90 -0.45 -6.52
CA GLU A 62 -3.09 0.43 -7.36
C GLU A 62 -1.65 -0.08 -7.51
N LYS A 63 -1.02 0.31 -8.62
CA LYS A 63 0.34 -0.10 -9.00
C LYS A 63 1.24 1.14 -9.05
N PHE A 64 2.42 1.04 -8.48
CA PHE A 64 3.38 2.13 -8.42
C PHE A 64 4.77 1.68 -8.86
N ASP A 65 5.49 2.56 -9.56
CA ASP A 65 6.87 2.27 -9.98
C ASP A 65 7.87 2.40 -8.83
N THR A 66 7.56 3.24 -7.84
CA THR A 66 8.46 3.53 -6.72
C THR A 66 7.68 3.56 -5.40
N ALA A 67 8.39 3.24 -4.32
CA ALA A 67 7.84 3.39 -2.96
C ALA A 67 7.44 4.85 -2.67
N GLN A 68 8.13 5.84 -3.25
CA GLN A 68 7.82 7.26 -3.09
C GLN A 68 6.41 7.59 -3.60
N LYS A 69 6.08 7.19 -4.84
CA LYS A 69 4.74 7.41 -5.42
C LYS A 69 3.65 6.70 -4.62
N LEU A 70 3.93 5.49 -4.13
CA LEU A 70 3.02 4.75 -3.26
C LEU A 70 2.77 5.51 -1.96
N SER A 71 3.83 6.02 -1.33
CA SER A 71 3.72 6.80 -0.10
C SER A 71 2.92 8.08 -0.30
N GLU A 72 3.12 8.79 -1.42
CA GLU A 72 2.33 9.98 -1.77
C GLU A 72 0.85 9.64 -1.93
N ALA A 73 0.53 8.49 -2.53
CA ALA A 73 -0.85 8.00 -2.69
C ALA A 73 -1.53 7.64 -1.36
N LEU A 74 -0.77 7.24 -0.34
CA LEU A 74 -1.26 7.03 1.03
C LEU A 74 -1.48 8.34 1.80
N GLY A 75 -0.86 9.44 1.36
CA GLY A 75 -0.98 10.76 1.96
C GLY A 75 -0.02 11.02 3.13
N HIS A 76 -0.41 11.93 4.03
CA HIS A 76 0.47 12.47 5.08
C HIS A 76 -0.02 12.21 6.51
N SER A 77 -0.97 11.30 6.66
CA SER A 77 -1.52 10.89 7.96
C SER A 77 -0.49 10.13 8.80
N ARG A 78 -0.83 9.78 10.05
CA ARG A 78 0.09 9.09 10.95
C ARG A 78 0.38 7.67 10.45
N GLY A 79 -0.68 6.93 10.07
CA GLY A 79 -0.54 5.59 9.51
C GLY A 79 0.25 5.59 8.21
N ALA A 80 0.01 6.57 7.33
CA ALA A 80 0.78 6.73 6.09
C ALA A 80 2.28 6.91 6.38
N LYS A 81 2.65 7.80 7.31
CA LYS A 81 4.06 8.03 7.71
C LYS A 81 4.70 6.79 8.33
N GLU A 82 3.95 6.00 9.08
CA GLU A 82 4.43 4.73 9.64
C GLU A 82 4.75 3.73 8.53
N ILE A 83 3.84 3.59 7.55
CA ILE A 83 4.05 2.75 6.37
C ILE A 83 5.26 3.25 5.55
N SER A 84 5.39 4.56 5.30
CA SER A 84 6.53 5.14 4.57
C SER A 84 7.87 4.79 5.24
N ARG A 85 7.93 4.88 6.58
CA ARG A 85 9.15 4.51 7.32
C ARG A 85 9.50 3.03 7.15
N LYS A 86 8.50 2.14 7.19
CA LYS A 86 8.71 0.70 6.98
C LYS A 86 9.13 0.37 5.54
N LEU A 87 8.72 1.18 4.57
CA LEU A 87 9.20 1.13 3.19
C LEU A 87 10.60 1.75 2.99
N GLY A 88 11.27 2.18 4.06
CA GLY A 88 12.61 2.77 4.01
C GLY A 88 12.64 4.23 3.55
N LEU A 89 11.49 4.91 3.51
CA LEU A 89 11.36 6.32 3.09
C LEU A 89 11.45 7.29 4.26
N SER A 90 12.11 6.90 5.36
CA SER A 90 12.36 7.80 6.48
C SER A 90 13.11 9.03 5.97
N ARG A 91 12.53 10.22 6.25
CA ARG A 91 13.02 11.55 5.88
C ARG A 91 14.54 11.59 5.76
N THR A 92 15.03 11.89 4.56
CA THR A 92 16.32 12.56 4.42
C THR A 92 16.25 13.82 5.28
N ASP A 93 17.06 13.91 6.33
CA ASP A 93 17.30 15.16 7.05
C ASP A 93 17.84 16.17 6.05
N ARG A 94 16.98 17.06 5.55
CA ARG A 94 17.42 18.32 4.96
C ARG A 94 17.41 19.34 6.07
N ILE A 95 18.58 19.49 6.69
CA ILE A 95 18.95 20.69 7.42
C ILE A 95 19.35 21.70 6.33
N ASP A 96 18.60 22.77 6.18
CA ASP A 96 19.08 24.04 5.65
C ASP A 96 18.71 25.12 6.67
#